data_AF-A0A1F4YCU1-F1
#
_entry.id   AF-A0A1F4YCU1-F1
#
_cell.length_a   1.000
_cell.length_b   1.000
_cell.length_c   1.000
_cell.angle_alpha   90.00
_cell.angle_beta   90.00
_cell.angle_gamma   90.00
#
_symmetry.space_group_name_H-M   'P 1'
#
loop_
_entity.id
_entity.type
_entity.pdbx_description
1 polymer ?
#
loop_
_entity_poly.entity_id
_entity_poly.type
_entity_poly.pdbx_seq_one_letter_code
_entity_poly.pdbx_strand_id
1 'polypeptide(L)' 'MLELGCMRLTNDSYTILIGTKNFTERYYKDKKVWLKVSSRGKTFRMTAEQVLNHLLPALSGIKPNLTVKVVYKKGD' A
#
# COMPACT_ATOMS: atom_id res chain seq x y z
N MET A 1 23.66 7.74 0.71
CA MET A 1 23.89 6.33 1.12
C MET A 1 23.64 6.28 2.62
N LEU A 2 22.58 5.60 3.05
CA LEU A 2 22.29 5.34 4.46
C LEU A 2 22.15 3.83 4.58
N GLU A 3 23.16 3.17 5.15
CA GLU A 3 23.13 1.74 5.45
C GLU A 3 22.40 1.53 6.79
N LEU A 4 21.24 0.89 6.70
CA LEU A 4 20.59 0.17 7.80
C LEU A 4 20.60 -1.30 7.35
N GLY A 5 21.37 -2.15 8.05
CA GLY A 5 21.72 -3.51 7.59
C GLY A 5 20.54 -4.36 7.09
N CYS A 6 20.77 -5.15 6.03
CA CYS A 6 19.90 -6.17 5.43
C CYS A 6 18.39 -5.82 5.31
N MET A 7 17.99 -4.55 5.23
CA MET A 7 16.59 -4.20 5.00
C MET A 7 16.28 -4.26 3.51
N ARG A 8 15.42 -5.20 3.12
CA ARG A 8 14.93 -5.28 1.75
C ARG A 8 13.89 -4.19 1.52
N LEU A 9 14.25 -3.10 0.87
CA LEU A 9 13.37 -1.94 0.60
C LEU A 9 12.57 -2.10 -0.70
N THR A 10 12.24 -3.32 -1.11
CA THR A 10 11.47 -3.60 -2.33
C THR A 10 9.97 -3.57 -2.06
N ASN A 11 9.19 -3.28 -3.11
CA ASN A 11 7.72 -3.10 -3.04
C ASN A 11 6.95 -4.24 -2.34
N ASP A 12 7.41 -5.49 -2.46
CA ASP A 12 6.81 -6.67 -1.84
C ASP A 12 7.09 -6.80 -0.33
N SER A 13 8.00 -5.97 0.20
CA SER A 13 8.27 -5.85 1.64
C SER A 13 7.31 -4.89 2.35
N TYR A 14 6.34 -4.32 1.64
CA TYR A 14 5.40 -3.35 2.18
C TYR A 14 3.94 -3.78 2.02
N THR A 15 3.11 -3.37 2.96
CA THR A 15 1.65 -3.34 2.80
C THR A 15 1.16 -1.94 3.07
N ILE A 16 0.43 -1.40 2.10
CA ILE A 16 -0.12 -0.06 2.17
C ILE A 16 -1.58 -0.18 2.58
N LEU A 17 -1.95 0.55 3.61
CA LEU A 17 -3.31 0.66 4.12
C LEU A 17 -3.84 2.02 3.70
N ILE A 18 -4.93 2.03 2.94
CA ILE A 18 -5.64 3.26 2.57
C ILE A 18 -7.03 3.19 3.17
N GLY A 19 -7.50 4.25 3.80
CA GLY A 19 -8.81 4.19 4.44
C GLY A 19 -9.27 5.48 5.07
N THR A 20 -10.49 5.42 5.56
CA THR A 20 -11.08 6.46 6.42
C THR A 20 -11.26 5.88 7.82
N LYS A 21 -11.90 6.62 8.73
CA LYS A 21 -12.27 6.09 10.05
C LYS A 21 -13.17 4.84 9.99
N ASN A 22 -13.92 4.66 8.91
CA ASN A 22 -14.96 3.63 8.81
C ASN A 22 -14.57 2.43 7.95
N PHE A 23 -13.51 2.55 7.14
CA PHE A 23 -13.05 1.46 6.29
C PHE A 23 -11.55 1.52 6.06
N THR A 24 -10.95 0.36 5.88
CA THR A 24 -9.55 0.24 5.45
C THR A 24 -9.47 -0.80 4.35
N GLU A 25 -8.74 -0.48 3.30
CA GLU A 25 -8.36 -1.37 2.23
C GLU A 25 -6.83 -1.56 2.23
N ARG A 26 -6.40 -2.71 1.72
CA ARG A 26 -5.00 -3.14 1.79
C ARG A 26 -4.44 -3.34 0.41
N TYR A 27 -3.24 -2.84 0.18
CA TYR A 27 -2.51 -2.95 -1.07
C TYR A 27 -1.16 -3.60 -0.80
N TYR A 28 -0.82 -4.65 -1.53
CA TYR A 28 0.48 -5.29 -1.43
C TYR A 28 0.87 -5.90 -2.76
N LYS A 29 2.18 -6.02 -3.00
CA LYS A 29 2.70 -6.71 -4.16
C LYS A 29 2.81 -8.20 -3.86
N ASP A 30 2.10 -9.01 -4.64
CA ASP A 30 2.22 -10.46 -4.63
C ASP A 30 2.95 -10.90 -5.91
N LYS A 31 4.20 -11.33 -5.75
CA LYS A 31 5.09 -11.72 -6.84
C LYS A 31 5.16 -10.63 -7.93
N LYS A 32 4.46 -10.83 -9.05
CA LYS A 32 4.47 -9.93 -10.22
C LYS A 32 3.31 -8.94 -10.26
N VAL A 33 2.27 -9.10 -9.44
CA VAL A 33 1.05 -8.30 -9.52
C VAL A 33 0.82 -7.52 -8.22
N TRP A 34 0.16 -6.37 -8.31
CA TRP A 34 -0.37 -5.71 -7.13
C TRP A 34 -1.76 -6.23 -6.82
N LEU A 35 -2.04 -6.45 -5.54
CA LEU A 35 -3.34 -6.85 -5.05
C LEU A 35 -3.91 -5.75 -4.18
N LYS A 36 -5.16 -5.42 -4.42
CA LYS A 36 -6.01 -4.63 -3.53
C LYS A 36 -7.02 -5.56 -2.87
N VAL A 37 -7.10 -5.53 -1.55
CA VAL A 37 -8.15 -6.19 -0.77
C VAL A 37 -9.05 -5.10 -0.21
N SER A 38 -10.31 -5.09 -0.64
CA SER A 38 -11.30 -4.13 -0.14
C SER A 38 -11.62 -4.38 1.34
N SER A 39 -12.25 -3.41 1.98
CA SER A 39 -12.77 -3.56 3.35
C SER A 39 -13.78 -4.71 3.51
N ARG A 40 -14.35 -5.20 2.40
CA ARG A 40 -15.26 -6.36 2.37
C ARG A 40 -14.56 -7.68 2.01
N GLY A 41 -13.23 -7.69 1.97
CA GLY A 41 -12.43 -8.89 1.69
C GLY A 41 -12.32 -9.29 0.21
N LYS A 42 -12.87 -8.49 -0.72
CA LYS A 42 -12.75 -8.77 -2.17
C LYS A 42 -11.36 -8.37 -2.66
N THR A 43 -10.71 -9.28 -3.39
CA THR A 43 -9.38 -9.07 -3.97
C THR A 43 -9.46 -8.66 -5.43
N PHE A 44 -8.66 -7.67 -5.81
CA PHE A 44 -8.54 -7.14 -7.17
C PHE A 44 -7.07 -7.09 -7.58
N ARG A 45 -6.79 -7.45 -8.83
CA ARG A 45 -5.46 -7.27 -9.44
C ARG A 45 -5.32 -5.85 -9.95
N MET A 46 -4.14 -5.27 -9.75
CA MET A 46 -3.83 -3.91 -10.14
C MET A 46 -2.43 -3.83 -10.75
N THR A 47 -2.21 -2.82 -11.60
CA THR A 47 -0.89 -2.37 -12.01
C THR A 47 -0.30 -1.43 -10.95
N ALA A 48 1.01 -1.18 -11.01
CA ALA A 48 1.66 -0.21 -10.12
C ALA A 48 1.07 1.21 -10.30
N GLU A 49 0.80 1.61 -11.55
CA GLU A 49 0.17 2.89 -11.89
C GLU A 49 -1.22 3.04 -11.26
N GLN A 50 -2.03 1.98 -11.29
CA GLN A 50 -3.33 2.01 -10.63
C GLN A 50 -3.20 2.13 -9.11
N VAL A 51 -2.22 1.48 -8.49
CA VAL A 51 -1.96 1.67 -7.06
C VAL A 51 -1.56 3.12 -6.77
N LEU A 52 -0.70 3.71 -7.60
CA LEU A 52 -0.30 5.11 -7.48
C LEU A 52 -1.50 6.06 -7.59
N ASN A 53 -2.39 5.84 -8.55
CA ASN A 53 -3.62 6.64 -8.72
C ASN A 53 -4.55 6.59 -7.50
N HIS A 54 -4.49 5.53 -6.70
CA HIS A 54 -5.23 5.46 -5.44
C HIS A 54 -4.50 6.16 -4.27
N LEU A 55 -3.17 6.24 -4.32
CA LEU A 55 -2.35 6.90 -3.30
C LEU A 55 -2.31 8.42 -3.46
N LEU A 56 -2.12 8.90 -4.70
CA LEU A 56 -1.92 10.32 -4.98
C LEU A 56 -2.98 11.24 -4.35
N PRO A 57 -4.30 10.93 -4.37
CA PRO A 57 -5.30 11.78 -3.74
C PRO A 57 -5.15 11.90 -2.22
N ALA A 58 -4.66 10.85 -1.55
CA ALA A 58 -4.41 10.90 -0.11
C ALA A 58 -3.11 11.65 0.19
N LEU A 59 -2.05 11.38 -0.59
CA LEU A 59 -0.74 11.99 -0.39
C LEU A 59 -0.69 13.47 -0.76
N SER A 60 -1.49 13.91 -1.73
CA SER A 60 -1.61 15.34 -2.09
C SER A 60 -2.44 16.14 -1.10
N GLY A 61 -3.13 15.48 -0.17
CA GLY A 61 -4.03 16.14 0.79
C GLY A 61 -5.38 16.60 0.21
N ILE A 62 -5.64 16.41 -1.09
CA ILE A 62 -6.93 16.82 -1.70
C ILE A 62 -8.13 16.01 -1.15
N LYS A 63 -7.87 14.81 -0.60
CA LYS A 63 -8.85 14.02 0.15
C LYS A 63 -8.42 13.92 1.63
N PRO A 64 -8.69 14.94 2.46
CA PRO A 64 -8.19 14.99 3.84
C PRO A 64 -8.75 13.88 4.74
N ASN A 65 -9.89 13.29 4.36
CA ASN A 65 -10.50 12.16 5.09
C ASN A 65 -9.83 10.81 4.78
N LEU A 66 -8.95 10.76 3.78
CA LEU A 66 -8.26 9.55 3.36
C LEU A 66 -6.87 9.51 4.00
N THR A 67 -6.63 8.47 4.80
CA THR A 67 -5.36 8.23 5.47
C THR A 67 -4.58 7.14 4.76
N VAL A 68 -3.25 7.25 4.80
CA VAL A 68 -2.32 6.23 4.29
C VAL A 68 -1.41 5.81 5.43
N LYS A 69 -1.30 4.50 5.64
CA LYS A 69 -0.29 3.90 6.52
C LYS A 69 0.48 2.84 5.74
N VAL A 70 1.81 2.90 5.78
CA VAL A 70 2.68 1.91 5.14
C VAL A 70 3.31 1.05 6.22
N VAL A 71 3.08 -0.26 6.15
CA VAL A 71 3.65 -1.24 7.08
C VAL A 71 4.78 -1.98 6.38
N TYR A 72 5.98 -1.91 6.95
CA TYR A 72 7.10 -2.74 6.54
C TYR A 72 6.94 -4.16 7.11
N LYS A 73 7.05 -5.17 6.26
CA LYS A 73 7.20 -6.56 6.66
C LYS A 73 8.69 -6.86 6.63
N LYS A 74 9.29 -7.06 7.81
CA LYS A 74 10.64 -7.62 7.87
C LYS A 74 10.56 -9.01 7.24
N GLY A 75 11.43 -9.29 6.25
CA GLY A 75 11.60 -10.65 5.78
C GLY A 75 12.14 -11.48 6.93
N ASP A 76 11.58 -12.66 7.15
CA ASP A 76 12.15 -13.68 8.02
C ASP A 76 13.54 -14.12 7.51
#